data_AF-A0A382S339-F1
#
_entry.id   AF-A0A382S339-F1
#
_cell.length_a   1.000
_cell.length_b   1.000
_cell.length_c   1.000
_cell.angle_alpha   90.00
_cell.angle_beta   90.00
_cell.angle_gamma   90.00
#
_symmetry.space_group_name_H-M   'P 1'
#
loop_
_entity.id
_entity.type
_entity.pdbx_description
1 polymer ?
#
loop_
_entity_poly.entity_id
_entity_poly.type
_entity_poly.pdbx_seq_one_letter_code
_entity_poly.pdbx_strand_id
1 'polypeptide(L)'
;MQPDLPRPVNLTAPKWYVVSEAVITNPCKATLSFDPKRTNDDGTEKFKRPKACAKEDTENPEWPKGYTYLDRFLDEMKTQNNGEVLFVATTVGDYKVMAEDMQELKRYIKQLGGVVVYYRSVTIKNPDGTEEKGVGVSNTKDD
;
A
#
# COMPACT_ATOMS: atom_id res chain seq x y z
N MET A 1 2.77 -43.63 -1.59
CA MET A 1 3.29 -42.55 -0.73
C MET A 1 2.65 -41.26 -1.17
N GLN A 2 1.87 -40.63 -0.31
CA GLN A 2 1.27 -39.32 -0.61
C GLN A 2 2.36 -38.27 -0.40
N PRO A 3 2.57 -37.34 -1.36
CA PRO A 3 3.51 -36.24 -1.18
C PRO A 3 3.03 -35.33 -0.05
N ASP A 4 3.97 -34.89 0.79
CA ASP A 4 3.67 -33.92 1.84
C ASP A 4 3.17 -32.60 1.24
N LEU A 5 2.16 -32.04 1.88
CA LEU A 5 1.62 -30.75 1.47
C LEU A 5 2.70 -29.67 1.61
N PRO A 6 2.81 -28.74 0.64
CA PRO A 6 3.75 -27.64 0.73
C PRO A 6 3.44 -26.79 1.97
N ARG A 7 4.50 -26.31 2.62
CA ARG A 7 4.41 -25.50 3.83
C ARG A 7 3.53 -24.26 3.59
N PRO A 8 2.70 -23.84 4.57
CA PRO A 8 1.93 -22.60 4.46
C PRO A 8 2.82 -21.41 4.10
N VAL A 9 2.32 -20.57 3.20
CA VAL A 9 3.04 -19.38 2.77
C VAL A 9 2.85 -18.29 3.83
N ASN A 10 3.93 -17.87 4.47
CA ASN A 10 3.93 -16.70 5.35
C ASN A 10 4.41 -15.50 4.53
N LEU A 11 3.47 -14.68 4.06
CA LEU A 11 3.76 -13.51 3.23
C LEU A 11 3.73 -12.24 4.09
N THR A 12 4.81 -11.46 4.03
CA THR A 12 4.78 -10.07 4.48
C THR A 12 4.31 -9.21 3.30
N ALA A 13 3.29 -8.38 3.51
CA ALA A 13 2.77 -7.52 2.46
C ALA A 13 3.80 -6.43 2.12
N PRO A 14 4.25 -6.31 0.85
CA PRO A 14 5.10 -5.21 0.44
C PRO A 14 4.35 -3.88 0.55
N LYS A 15 5.03 -2.84 1.02
CA LYS A 15 4.52 -1.46 1.00
C LYS A 15 5.05 -0.76 -0.25
N TRP A 16 4.15 -0.28 -1.08
CA TRP A 16 4.48 0.47 -2.30
C TRP A 16 4.26 1.96 -2.05
N TYR A 17 5.21 2.77 -2.47
CA TYR A 17 5.12 4.22 -2.39
C TYR A 17 5.00 4.79 -3.81
N VAL A 18 4.02 5.66 -4.01
CA VAL A 18 3.89 6.46 -5.24
C VAL A 18 4.29 7.87 -4.89
N VAL A 19 5.38 8.34 -5.48
CA VAL A 19 6.00 9.61 -5.12
C VAL A 19 6.15 10.46 -6.38
N SER A 20 5.91 11.76 -6.22
CA SER A 20 6.03 12.73 -7.31
C SER A 20 7.29 13.59 -7.14
N GLU A 21 7.79 14.17 -8.23
CA GLU A 21 8.87 15.17 -8.19
C GLU A 21 8.32 16.60 -7.97
N ALA A 22 7.03 16.75 -7.63
CA ALA A 22 6.46 18.07 -7.39
C ALA A 22 7.14 18.73 -6.17
N VAL A 23 7.38 20.03 -6.28
CA VAL A 23 7.95 20.82 -5.18
C VAL A 23 6.94 20.94 -4.06
N ILE A 24 7.37 20.65 -2.83
CA ILE A 24 6.55 20.81 -1.64
C ILE A 24 6.46 22.30 -1.30
N THR A 25 5.24 22.79 -1.09
CA THR A 25 5.05 24.16 -0.60
C THR A 25 5.47 24.27 0.86
N ASN A 26 6.41 25.16 1.16
CA ASN A 26 6.81 25.51 2.52
C ASN A 26 6.35 26.95 2.84
N PRO A 27 5.09 27.14 3.27
CA PRO A 27 4.56 28.47 3.49
C PRO A 27 5.12 29.12 4.76
N CYS A 28 4.91 30.42 4.88
CA CYS A 28 5.24 31.18 6.08
C CYS A 28 4.34 30.80 7.26
N LYS A 29 4.88 30.86 8.49
CA LYS A 29 4.11 30.71 9.73
C LYS A 29 3.01 31.77 9.82
N ALA A 30 1.84 31.37 10.34
CA ALA A 30 0.71 32.28 10.50
C ALA A 30 0.91 33.15 11.76
N THR A 31 1.32 34.40 11.58
CA THR A 31 1.65 35.32 12.69
C THR A 31 0.85 36.62 12.69
N LEU A 32 0.17 36.96 11.60
CA LEU A 32 -0.56 38.23 11.47
C LEU A 32 -2.01 38.07 11.93
N SER A 33 -2.56 39.00 12.71
CA SER A 33 -3.99 38.98 13.05
C SER A 33 -4.85 39.35 11.84
N PHE A 34 -6.09 38.83 11.79
CA PHE A 34 -7.11 39.34 10.86
C PHE A 34 -7.74 40.63 11.41
N ASP A 35 -8.14 41.51 10.50
CA ASP A 35 -8.90 42.72 10.84
C ASP A 35 -10.20 42.74 10.02
N PRO A 36 -11.40 42.59 10.64
CA PRO A 36 -11.64 42.35 12.07
C PRO A 36 -11.16 40.95 12.52
N LYS A 37 -10.85 40.84 13.82
CA LYS A 37 -10.35 39.59 14.43
C LYS A 37 -11.31 38.43 14.18
N ARG A 38 -10.75 37.31 13.72
CA ARG A 38 -11.48 36.06 13.49
C ARG A 38 -11.04 35.04 14.53
N THR A 39 -11.98 34.25 15.02
CA THR A 39 -11.75 33.22 16.04
C THR A 39 -12.07 31.85 15.42
N ASN A 40 -11.31 30.82 15.79
CA ASN A 40 -11.64 29.43 15.44
C ASN A 40 -12.76 28.90 16.33
N ASP A 41 -13.28 27.71 16.01
CA ASP A 41 -14.35 27.04 16.77
C ASP A 41 -13.96 26.80 18.25
N ASP A 42 -12.67 26.68 18.53
CA ASP A 42 -12.10 26.48 19.86
C ASP A 42 -11.88 27.79 20.67
N GLY A 43 -12.30 28.95 20.15
CA GLY A 43 -12.12 30.24 20.82
C GLY A 43 -10.72 30.87 20.68
N THR A 44 -9.80 30.24 19.93
CA THR A 44 -8.45 30.77 19.64
C THR A 44 -8.47 31.78 18.49
N GLU A 45 -7.64 32.84 18.57
CA GLU A 45 -7.50 33.80 17.47
C GLU A 45 -6.92 33.13 16.22
N LYS A 46 -7.53 33.39 15.06
CA LYS A 46 -7.05 32.92 13.77
C LYS A 46 -6.02 33.90 13.25
N PHE A 47 -4.86 33.39 12.83
CA PHE A 47 -3.79 34.19 12.22
C PHE A 47 -3.72 33.98 10.70
N LYS A 48 -3.36 35.04 9.99
CA LYS A 48 -3.07 35.08 8.56
C LYS A 48 -1.59 34.83 8.33
N ARG A 49 -1.29 34.13 7.24
CA ARG A 49 0.07 33.94 6.74
C ARG A 49 0.55 35.19 5.98
N PRO A 50 1.75 35.71 6.26
CA PRO A 50 2.34 36.79 5.45
C PRO A 50 2.59 36.29 4.01
N LYS A 51 2.56 37.21 3.04
CA LYS A 51 2.74 36.88 1.61
C LYS A 51 4.19 36.47 1.29
N ALA A 52 5.15 37.03 2.01
CA ALA A 52 6.56 36.70 1.92
C ALA A 52 7.17 36.76 3.33
N CYS A 53 8.12 35.88 3.59
CA CYS A 53 8.87 35.80 4.83
C CYS A 53 10.30 35.32 4.54
N ALA A 54 11.19 35.45 5.52
CA ALA A 54 12.52 34.87 5.45
C ALA A 54 12.43 33.33 5.56
N LYS A 55 13.50 32.62 5.19
CA LYS A 55 13.50 31.14 5.18
C LYS A 55 13.29 30.57 6.59
N GLU A 56 13.83 31.27 7.57
CA GLU A 56 13.81 30.95 9.00
C GLU A 56 12.39 31.01 9.58
N ASP A 57 11.52 31.82 8.97
CA ASP A 57 10.12 32.04 9.37
C ASP A 57 9.12 31.15 8.61
N THR A 58 9.62 30.23 7.79
CA THR A 58 8.80 29.20 7.15
C THR A 58 8.37 28.13 8.15
N GLU A 59 7.37 27.33 7.78
CA GLU A 59 6.91 26.21 8.61
C GLU A 59 8.01 25.16 8.82
N ASN A 60 8.86 24.93 7.80
CA ASN A 60 9.99 23.96 7.85
C ASN A 60 11.31 24.63 7.39
N PRO A 61 11.99 25.42 8.25
CA PRO A 61 13.18 26.17 7.89
C PRO A 61 14.36 25.32 7.41
N GLU A 62 14.45 24.10 7.90
CA GLU A 62 15.50 23.13 7.61
C GLU A 62 15.42 22.57 6.19
N TRP A 63 14.25 22.62 5.55
CA TRP A 63 14.09 22.10 4.19
C TRP A 63 14.94 22.88 3.17
N PRO A 64 15.62 22.19 2.25
CA PRO A 64 16.29 22.82 1.12
C PRO A 64 15.33 23.63 0.24
N LYS A 65 15.87 24.61 -0.50
CA LYS A 65 15.06 25.33 -1.49
C LYS A 65 14.69 24.39 -2.63
N GLY A 66 13.40 24.30 -2.95
CA GLY A 66 12.90 23.41 -4.01
C GLY A 66 12.71 21.96 -3.58
N TYR A 67 12.67 21.68 -2.26
CA TYR A 67 12.46 20.34 -1.72
C TYR A 67 11.20 19.68 -2.30
N THR A 68 11.36 18.49 -2.86
CA THR A 68 10.29 17.75 -3.55
C THR A 68 9.72 16.62 -2.69
N TYR A 69 8.57 16.06 -3.09
CA TYR A 69 8.06 14.84 -2.45
C TYR A 69 9.02 13.66 -2.61
N LEU A 70 9.79 13.61 -3.71
CA LEU A 70 10.83 12.61 -3.92
C LEU A 70 11.97 12.77 -2.91
N ASP A 71 12.47 13.99 -2.71
CA ASP A 71 13.55 14.26 -1.76
C ASP A 71 13.13 13.85 -0.34
N ARG A 72 11.92 14.24 0.07
CA ARG A 72 11.34 13.83 1.34
C ARG A 72 11.28 12.32 1.50
N PHE A 73 10.80 11.63 0.47
CA PHE A 73 10.75 10.18 0.47
C PHE A 73 12.14 9.55 0.63
N LEU A 74 13.13 10.04 -0.12
CA LEU A 74 14.51 9.54 -0.04
C LEU A 74 15.10 9.75 1.36
N ASP A 75 14.84 10.88 2.00
CA ASP A 75 15.30 11.17 3.36
C ASP A 75 14.62 10.31 4.42
N GLU A 76 13.31 10.08 4.27
CA GLU A 76 12.55 9.13 5.12
C GLU A 76 13.09 7.71 4.96
N MET A 77 13.38 7.27 3.73
CA MET A 77 13.93 5.93 3.45
C MET A 77 15.36 5.77 3.98
N LYS A 78 16.22 6.77 3.83
CA LYS A 78 17.56 6.75 4.46
C LYS A 78 17.45 6.58 5.97
N THR A 79 16.52 7.28 6.60
CA THR A 79 16.30 7.20 8.06
C THR A 79 15.80 5.81 8.49
N GLN A 80 14.89 5.21 7.72
CA GLN A 80 14.31 3.90 8.04
C GLN A 80 15.25 2.73 7.70
N ASN A 81 16.06 2.86 6.66
CA ASN A 81 16.84 1.76 6.07
C ASN A 81 18.36 1.95 6.25
N ASN A 82 18.79 2.64 7.31
CA ASN A 82 20.22 2.79 7.64
C ASN A 82 21.08 3.41 6.52
N GLY A 83 20.49 4.29 5.71
CA GLY A 83 21.17 5.06 4.66
C GLY A 83 21.12 4.45 3.25
N GLU A 84 20.55 3.27 3.07
CA GLU A 84 20.50 2.61 1.77
C GLU A 84 19.10 2.67 1.15
N VAL A 85 19.02 3.27 -0.03
CA VAL A 85 17.83 3.22 -0.88
C VAL A 85 18.13 2.24 -2.01
N LEU A 86 17.65 1.01 -1.87
CA LEU A 86 17.62 0.06 -2.98
C LEU A 86 16.28 0.25 -3.70
N PHE A 87 16.32 0.28 -5.04
CA PHE A 87 15.20 0.34 -5.99
C PHE A 87 14.68 1.72 -6.42
N VAL A 88 15.04 2.10 -7.65
CA VAL A 88 14.14 2.82 -8.58
C VAL A 88 14.30 2.15 -9.94
N ALA A 89 13.45 1.17 -10.27
CA ALA A 89 13.45 0.58 -11.62
C ALA A 89 12.10 0.04 -12.09
N THR A 90 11.02 0.19 -11.33
CA THR A 90 9.68 -0.18 -11.82
C THR A 90 8.95 1.07 -12.27
N THR A 91 8.69 1.19 -13.57
CA THR A 91 7.81 2.23 -14.10
C THR A 91 6.36 1.92 -13.76
N VAL A 92 5.47 2.90 -13.95
CA VAL A 92 4.00 2.67 -13.86
C VAL A 92 3.56 1.58 -14.86
N GLY A 93 4.22 1.49 -16.02
CA GLY A 93 4.00 0.42 -16.99
C GLY A 93 4.35 -0.96 -16.44
N ASP A 94 5.52 -1.08 -15.79
CA ASP A 94 5.97 -2.36 -15.22
C ASP A 94 5.06 -2.82 -14.07
N TYR A 95 4.55 -1.89 -13.26
CA TYR A 95 3.56 -2.21 -12.22
C TYR A 95 2.26 -2.78 -12.81
N LYS A 96 1.81 -2.26 -13.95
CA LYS A 96 0.62 -2.78 -14.64
C LYS A 96 0.85 -4.22 -15.10
N VAL A 97 1.98 -4.52 -15.73
CA VAL A 97 2.32 -5.88 -16.19
C VAL A 97 2.38 -6.85 -15.00
N MET A 98 3.08 -6.49 -13.92
CA MET A 98 3.11 -7.31 -12.71
C MET A 98 1.71 -7.54 -12.12
N ALA A 99 0.83 -6.54 -12.14
CA ALA A 99 -0.54 -6.67 -11.65
C ALA A 99 -1.38 -7.61 -12.52
N GLU A 100 -1.21 -7.56 -13.85
CA GLU A 100 -1.86 -8.48 -14.80
C GLU A 100 -1.35 -9.92 -14.58
N ASP A 101 -0.03 -10.12 -14.48
CA ASP A 101 0.60 -11.43 -14.25
C ASP A 101 0.15 -12.07 -12.92
N MET A 102 0.05 -11.28 -11.85
CA MET A 102 -0.43 -11.78 -10.55
C MET A 102 -1.90 -12.21 -10.58
N GLN A 103 -2.75 -11.54 -11.37
CA GLN A 103 -4.14 -11.95 -11.57
C GLN A 103 -4.22 -13.27 -12.34
N GLU A 104 -3.36 -13.46 -13.34
CA GLU A 104 -3.30 -14.70 -14.09
C GLU A 104 -2.79 -15.87 -13.25
N LEU A 105 -1.76 -15.67 -12.42
CA LEU A 105 -1.32 -16.67 -11.44
C LEU A 105 -2.43 -17.05 -10.46
N LYS A 106 -3.17 -16.07 -9.94
CA LYS A 106 -4.34 -16.31 -9.08
C LYS A 106 -5.41 -17.14 -9.79
N ARG A 107 -5.68 -16.86 -11.07
CA ARG A 107 -6.59 -17.67 -11.90
C ARG A 107 -6.09 -19.10 -12.03
N TYR A 108 -4.82 -19.28 -12.39
CA TYR A 108 -4.19 -20.59 -12.58
C TYR A 108 -4.26 -21.45 -11.30
N ILE A 109 -3.88 -20.89 -10.14
CA ILE A 109 -3.94 -21.58 -8.85
C ILE A 109 -5.37 -22.03 -8.52
N LYS A 110 -6.37 -21.17 -8.76
CA LYS A 110 -7.79 -21.52 -8.55
C LYS A 110 -8.25 -22.65 -9.47
N GLN A 111 -7.84 -22.64 -10.74
CA GLN A 111 -8.18 -23.69 -11.71
C GLN A 111 -7.55 -25.03 -11.33
N LEU A 112 -6.25 -25.04 -10.98
CA LEU A 112 -5.59 -26.23 -10.47
C LEU A 112 -6.25 -26.77 -9.20
N GLY A 113 -6.62 -25.89 -8.26
CA GLY A 113 -7.36 -26.28 -7.06
C GLY A 113 -8.68 -27.00 -7.39
N GLY A 114 -9.42 -26.50 -8.38
CA GLY A 114 -10.63 -27.15 -8.88
C GLY A 114 -10.38 -28.56 -9.45
N VAL A 115 -9.30 -28.72 -10.22
CA VAL A 115 -8.91 -30.03 -10.80
C VAL A 115 -8.49 -31.02 -9.71
N VAL A 116 -7.72 -30.57 -8.72
CA VAL A 116 -7.29 -31.40 -7.58
C VAL A 116 -8.49 -31.86 -6.75
N VAL A 117 -9.45 -30.97 -6.47
CA VAL A 117 -10.70 -31.31 -5.77
C VAL A 117 -11.52 -32.31 -6.59
N TYR A 118 -11.62 -32.12 -7.91
CA TYR A 118 -12.32 -33.05 -8.79
C TYR A 118 -11.70 -34.46 -8.74
N TYR A 119 -10.39 -34.59 -8.97
CA TYR A 119 -9.73 -35.89 -8.92
C TYR A 119 -9.83 -36.54 -7.54
N ARG A 120 -9.72 -35.76 -6.45
CA ARG A 120 -9.93 -36.25 -5.09
C ARG A 120 -11.36 -36.76 -4.87
N SER A 121 -12.38 -36.05 -5.37
CA SER A 121 -13.78 -36.43 -5.22
C SER A 121 -14.15 -37.72 -5.95
N VAL A 122 -13.50 -38.02 -7.09
CA VAL A 122 -13.78 -39.24 -7.87
C VAL A 122 -12.89 -40.42 -7.51
N THR A 123 -11.82 -40.21 -6.71
CA THR A 123 -10.89 -41.26 -6.29
C THR A 123 -11.04 -41.70 -4.83
N ILE A 124 -11.58 -40.85 -3.95
CA ILE A 124 -11.90 -41.27 -2.58
C ILE A 124 -13.19 -42.08 -2.62
N LYS A 125 -13.06 -43.40 -2.59
CA LYS A 125 -14.12 -44.33 -2.20
C LYS A 125 -14.10 -44.45 -0.68
N ASN A 126 -15.25 -44.35 -0.02
CA ASN A 126 -15.32 -44.69 1.39
C ASN A 126 -15.04 -46.20 1.60
N PRO A 127 -14.56 -46.66 2.77
CA PRO A 127 -14.27 -48.07 3.05
C PRO A 127 -15.45 -49.03 2.83
N ASP A 128 -16.66 -48.50 2.83
CA ASP A 128 -17.97 -49.12 2.63
C ASP A 128 -18.45 -49.11 1.16
N GLY A 129 -17.64 -48.58 0.24
CA GLY A 129 -17.91 -48.62 -1.21
C GLY A 129 -18.95 -47.60 -1.71
N THR A 130 -19.40 -46.68 -0.86
CA THR A 130 -20.32 -45.59 -1.22
C THR A 130 -19.55 -44.40 -1.80
N GLU A 131 -20.14 -43.76 -2.83
CA GLU A 131 -19.65 -42.51 -3.41
C GLU A 131 -20.30 -41.32 -2.68
N GLU A 132 -19.66 -40.80 -1.64
CA GLU A 132 -20.06 -39.51 -1.09
C GLU A 132 -19.38 -38.38 -1.86
N LYS A 133 -20.20 -37.48 -2.42
CA LYS A 133 -19.70 -36.24 -3.02
C LYS A 133 -18.96 -35.45 -1.94
N GLY A 134 -17.64 -35.32 -2.12
CA GLY A 134 -16.82 -34.47 -1.26
C GLY A 134 -17.39 -33.05 -1.24
N VAL A 135 -17.84 -32.60 -0.07
CA VAL A 135 -18.39 -31.25 0.16
C VAL A 135 -17.24 -30.24 -0.01
N GLY A 136 -17.05 -29.78 -1.24
CA GLY A 136 -16.21 -28.66 -1.60
C GLY A 136 -17.10 -27.48 -2.00
N VAL A 137 -17.17 -26.49 -1.12
CA VAL A 137 -17.76 -25.16 -1.32
C VAL A 137 -19.28 -25.07 -1.13
N SER A 138 -19.72 -24.99 0.13
CA SER A 138 -20.87 -24.16 0.48
C SER A 138 -20.45 -22.68 0.43
N ASN A 139 -20.46 -22.09 -0.76
CA ASN A 139 -20.69 -20.65 -0.86
C ASN A 139 -22.21 -20.44 -0.76
N THR A 140 -22.78 -20.69 0.42
CA THR A 140 -24.04 -20.04 0.77
C THR A 140 -23.67 -18.62 1.17
N LYS A 141 -23.85 -17.70 0.23
CA LYS A 141 -24.23 -16.34 0.61
C LYS A 141 -25.64 -16.48 1.17
N ASP A 142 -25.74 -16.54 2.48
CA ASP A 142 -26.95 -16.13 3.17
C ASP A 142 -26.71 -14.69 3.64
N ASP A 143 -27.65 -13.83 3.23
CA ASP A 143 -27.88 -12.41 3.53
C ASP A 143 -26.95 -11.32 2.95
#